data_AF-A0A7W6P040-F1
#
_entry.id   AF-A0A7W6P040-F1
#
_cell.length_a   1.000
_cell.length_b   1.000
_cell.length_c   1.000
_cell.angle_alpha   90.00
_cell.angle_beta   90.00
_cell.angle_gamma   90.00
#
_symmetry.space_group_name_H-M   'P 1'
#
loop_
_entity.id
_entity.type
_entity.pdbx_description
1 polymer ?
#
loop_
_entity_poly.entity_id
_entity_poly.type
_entity_poly.pdbx_seq_one_letter_code
_entity_poly.pdbx_strand_id
1 'polypeptide(L)' 'MGTRYSHACKRRARGNTPVTSKHQRWTQTAINDLRSGIANGLEVETIADTLGRTVEDTRAMALRLRLLVAR' A
#
# COMPACT_ATOMS: atom_id res chain seq x y z
N MET A 1 -40.72 33.77 -6.37
CA MET A 1 -40.53 32.75 -7.43
C MET A 1 -39.05 32.60 -7.69
N GLY A 2 -38.52 31.37 -7.53
CA GLY A 2 -37.13 31.08 -7.21
C GLY A 2 -36.11 31.24 -8.36
N THR A 3 -34.94 31.73 -7.98
CA THR A 3 -33.73 31.83 -8.81
C THR A 3 -33.20 30.45 -9.16
N ARG A 4 -33.07 30.18 -10.46
CA ARG A 4 -32.50 28.96 -11.02
C ARG A 4 -31.01 28.89 -10.66
N TYR A 5 -30.66 27.97 -9.78
CA TYR A 5 -29.27 27.64 -9.46
C TYR A 5 -28.64 26.86 -10.61
N SER A 6 -27.66 27.48 -11.26
CA SER A 6 -26.81 26.87 -12.28
C SER A 6 -26.04 25.68 -11.68
N HIS A 7 -26.30 24.48 -12.20
CA HIS A 7 -25.46 23.31 -11.99
C HIS A 7 -24.11 23.51 -12.68
N ALA A 8 -23.18 24.20 -12.02
CA ALA A 8 -21.77 24.17 -12.37
C ALA A 8 -21.21 22.79 -12.02
N CYS A 9 -21.23 21.88 -13.00
CA CYS A 9 -20.58 20.58 -12.89
C CYS A 9 -19.07 20.79 -12.69
N LYS A 10 -18.64 20.59 -11.44
CA LYS A 10 -17.29 20.86 -10.94
C LYS A 10 -16.29 19.94 -11.65
N ARG A 11 -15.33 20.56 -12.34
CA ARG A 11 -14.11 19.94 -12.90
C ARG A 11 -13.49 18.99 -11.86
N ARG A 12 -13.44 17.68 -12.16
CA ARG A 12 -12.59 16.75 -11.40
C ARG A 12 -11.16 16.93 -11.88
N ALA A 13 -10.38 17.62 -11.05
CA ALA A 13 -8.95 17.74 -11.23
C ALA A 13 -8.31 16.34 -11.21
N ARG A 14 -7.44 16.10 -12.19
CA ARG A 14 -6.39 15.09 -12.12
C ARG A 14 -5.48 15.46 -10.96
N GLY A 15 -5.39 14.58 -9.97
CA GLY A 15 -4.38 14.63 -8.91
C GLY A 15 -3.73 13.26 -8.83
N ASN A 16 -2.75 12.99 -9.70
CA ASN A 16 -1.79 11.92 -9.48
C ASN A 16 -0.90 12.35 -8.31
N THR A 17 -1.37 12.04 -7.10
CA THR A 17 -0.65 12.31 -5.87
C THR A 17 -0.13 10.95 -5.43
N PRO A 18 1.18 10.68 -5.48
CA PRO A 18 1.71 9.51 -4.79
C PRO A 18 1.42 9.78 -3.31
N VAL A 19 0.46 9.05 -2.76
CA VAL A 19 0.09 9.11 -1.36
C VAL A 19 1.31 8.70 -0.55
N THR A 20 2.09 9.70 -0.16
CA THR A 20 3.24 9.57 0.71
C THR A 20 2.79 8.85 1.98
N SER A 21 3.29 7.62 2.10
CA SER A 21 3.78 7.03 3.35
C SER A 21 2.92 7.29 4.58
N LYS A 22 1.61 7.05 4.49
CA LYS A 22 0.84 6.83 5.72
C LYS A 22 1.23 5.45 6.19
N HIS A 23 1.84 5.37 7.38
CA HIS A 23 2.05 4.17 8.17
C HIS A 23 0.72 3.41 8.33
N GLN A 24 0.25 2.74 7.29
CA GLN A 24 -0.92 1.92 7.37
C GLN A 24 -0.59 0.80 8.33
N ARG A 25 -1.41 0.64 9.36
CA ARG A 25 -1.31 -0.47 10.28
C ARG A 25 -1.26 -1.75 9.46
N TRP A 26 -0.31 -2.63 9.78
CA TRP A 26 -0.21 -3.93 9.12
C TRP A 26 -1.48 -4.72 9.42
N THR A 27 -2.27 -4.97 8.38
CA THR A 27 -3.45 -5.81 8.48
C THR A 27 -3.02 -7.26 8.52
N GLN A 28 -3.84 -8.11 9.14
CA GLN A 28 -3.55 -9.55 9.21
C GLN A 28 -3.40 -10.17 7.81
N THR A 29 -4.20 -9.70 6.84
CA THR A 29 -4.09 -10.11 5.43
C THR A 29 -2.71 -9.76 4.86
N ALA A 30 -2.25 -8.52 4.99
CA ALA A 30 -0.93 -8.11 4.50
C ALA A 30 0.22 -8.88 5.17
N ILE A 31 0.09 -9.24 6.44
CA ILE A 31 1.04 -10.09 7.16
C ILE A 31 1.05 -11.51 6.60
N ASN A 32 -0.12 -12.07 6.30
CA ASN A 32 -0.24 -13.41 5.71
C ASN A 32 0.30 -13.43 4.28
N ASP A 33 0.05 -12.38 3.50
CA ASP A 33 0.58 -12.23 2.14
C ASP A 33 2.11 -12.11 2.16
N LEU A 34 2.66 -11.33 3.09
CA LEU A 34 4.11 -11.24 3.31
C LEU A 34 4.73 -12.59 3.66
N ARG A 35 4.12 -13.34 4.58
CA ARG A 35 4.57 -14.68 4.97
C ARG A 35 4.52 -15.66 3.81
N SER A 36 3.42 -15.64 3.06
CA SER A 36 3.21 -16.53 1.92
C SER A 36 4.20 -16.20 0.80
N GLY A 37 4.44 -14.92 0.52
CA GLY A 37 5.45 -14.48 -0.44
C GLY A 37 6.85 -14.95 -0.09
N ILE A 38 7.28 -14.78 1.17
CA ILE A 38 8.59 -15.26 1.62
C ILE A 38 8.67 -16.80 1.58
N ALA A 39 7.61 -17.50 1.98
CA ALA A 39 7.55 -18.97 1.92
C ALA A 39 7.64 -19.49 0.47
N ASN A 40 7.11 -18.73 -0.49
CA ASN A 40 7.21 -19.02 -1.92
C ASN A 40 8.56 -18.60 -2.54
N GLY A 41 9.48 -18.05 -1.73
CA GLY A 41 10.79 -17.57 -2.20
C GLY A 41 10.72 -16.27 -3.00
N LEU A 42 9.63 -15.50 -2.88
CA LEU A 42 9.53 -14.19 -3.52
C LEU A 42 10.43 -13.18 -2.82
N GLU A 43 11.01 -12.29 -3.62
CA GLU A 43 11.78 -11.17 -3.11
C GLU A 43 10.89 -10.16 -2.40
N VAL A 44 11.45 -9.51 -1.37
CA VAL A 44 10.73 -8.52 -0.57
C VAL A 44 10.27 -7.33 -1.41
N GLU A 45 10.97 -7.03 -2.50
CA GLU A 45 10.62 -5.94 -3.43
C GLU A 45 9.32 -6.23 -4.18
N THR A 46 9.16 -7.46 -4.70
CA THR A 46 7.93 -7.92 -5.34
C THR A 46 6.75 -7.92 -4.37
N ILE A 47 6.98 -8.36 -3.13
CA ILE A 47 5.95 -8.37 -2.10
C ILE A 47 5.54 -6.94 -1.73
N ALA A 48 6.51 -6.03 -1.60
CA ALA A 48 6.26 -4.63 -1.28
C ALA A 48 5.43 -3.94 -2.38
N ASP A 49 5.76 -4.18 -3.65
CA ASP A 49 5.00 -3.69 -4.81
C ASP A 49 3.56 -4.21 -4.79
N THR A 50 3.38 -5.52 -4.56
CA THR A 50 2.06 -6.16 -4.44
C THR A 50 1.22 -5.58 -3.31
N LEU A 51 1.84 -5.29 -2.16
CA LEU A 51 1.20 -4.68 -1.00
C LEU A 51 0.99 -3.17 -1.14
N GLY A 52 1.54 -2.53 -2.19
CA GLY A 52 1.55 -1.08 -2.36
C GLY A 52 2.30 -0.35 -1.24
N ARG A 53 3.32 -1.00 -0.67
CA ARG A 53 4.13 -0.48 0.44
C ARG A 53 5.58 -0.29 0.03
N THR A 54 6.33 0.47 0.83
CA THR A 54 7.76 0.62 0.59
C THR A 54 8.50 -0.67 0.93
N VAL A 55 9.59 -0.93 0.19
CA VAL A 55 10.49 -2.07 0.46
C VAL A 55 11.03 -1.99 1.90
N GLU A 56 11.33 -0.78 2.38
CA GLU A 56 11.85 -0.56 3.74
C GLU A 56 10.83 -0.95 4.83
N ASP A 57 9.55 -0.56 4.72
CA ASP A 57 8.51 -0.97 5.68
C ASP A 57 8.29 -2.48 5.64
N THR A 58 8.29 -3.06 4.43
CA THR A 58 8.14 -4.51 4.22
C THR A 58 9.32 -5.29 4.81
N ARG A 59 10.56 -4.83 4.62
CA ARG A 59 11.76 -5.41 5.24
C ARG A 59 11.73 -5.27 6.77
N ALA A 60 11.37 -4.09 7.29
CA ALA A 60 11.24 -3.87 8.72
C ALA A 60 10.19 -4.81 9.34
N MET A 61 9.08 -5.08 8.63
CA MET A 61 8.08 -6.03 9.08
C MET A 61 8.55 -7.48 8.98
N ALA A 62 9.22 -7.87 7.90
CA ALA A 62 9.80 -9.21 7.75
C ALA A 62 10.79 -9.51 8.90
N LEU A 63 11.63 -8.54 9.25
CA LEU A 63 12.54 -8.62 10.41
C LEU A 63 11.79 -8.73 11.74
N ARG A 64 10.73 -7.92 11.95
CA ARG A 64 9.89 -8.01 13.17
C ARG A 64 9.24 -9.38 13.32
N LEU A 65 8.84 -10.00 12.22
CA LEU A 65 8.26 -11.34 12.18
C LEU A 65 9.30 -12.46 12.23
N ARG A 66 10.60 -12.12 12.29
CA ARG A 66 11.74 -13.06 12.27
C ARG A 66 11.66 -14.06 11.11
N LEU A 67 11.12 -13.61 9.98
CA LEU A 67 11.07 -14.45 8.78
C LEU A 67 12.50 -14.53 8.22
N LEU A 68 12.96 -15.76 7.92
CA LEU A 68 14.24 -15.99 7.27
C LEU A 68 14.14 -15.46 5.84
N VAL A 69 14.46 -14.18 5.66
CA VAL A 69 14.65 -13.59 4.34
C VAL A 69 15.95 -14.20 3.81
N ALA A 70 15.83 -15.12 2.85
CA ALA A 70 16.99 -15.69 2.18
C ALA A 70 17.80 -14.56 1.52
N ARG A 71 19.11 -14.60 1.73
CA ARG A 71 20.07 -13.57 1.33
C ARG A 71 20.39 -13.68 -0.16
#